data_AF-A0A6J2DA45-F1
#
_entry.id   AF-A0A6J2DA45-F1
#
_cell.length_a   1.000
_cell.length_b   1.000
_cell.length_c   1.000
_cell.angle_alpha   90.00
_cell.angle_beta   90.00
_cell.angle_gamma   90.00
#
_symmetry.space_group_name_H-M   'P 1'
#
loop_
_entity.id
_entity.type
_entity.pdbx_description
1 polymer ?
#
loop_
_entity_poly.entity_id
_entity_poly.type
_entity_poly.pdbx_seq_one_letter_code
_entity_poly.pdbx_strand_id
1 'polypeptide(L)'
;MALKDTGSGGSTILPISEMVSSSSSPGASAAAAPGTCVPSPFPEVVELNVGGQVYVTKHSTLLSVPDSTLASMFSPSSPRGGARRRGELPRDSRARFFIDRDGFLFRYVLDYLRDKQLALPEHFPEKERLLREAEYFQLTDLVKLLSPKVTKQNSLNDEGCQSDLEDNVSQGSSDALLLRGAAAAAPPGPGAHGGGGGGGGGGGGGAPDKRSGFLTLGYRGSYTTVRDNQADAKFRRVARIMVCGRIALAKEVFGDTLNESRDPDRPPEKYTSRFYLKFTYLEQAFDRLSEAGFHMVACNSSGTAAYVNQYRDDKIWSSYTEYIFFL
;
A
#
# COMPACT_ATOMS: atom_id res chain seq x y z
N MET A 1 36.60 16.54 70.68
CA MET A 1 36.39 16.34 72.13
C MET A 1 35.01 15.71 72.30
N ALA A 2 34.96 14.63 73.07
CA ALA A 2 33.85 13.67 73.16
C ALA A 2 32.74 14.10 74.13
N LEU A 3 31.53 13.56 73.94
CA LEU A 3 30.70 12.77 74.89
C LEU A 3 29.37 12.42 74.14
N LYS A 4 29.06 11.15 73.79
CA LYS A 4 28.32 10.09 74.55
C LYS A 4 26.90 10.54 74.96
N ASP A 5 25.79 9.86 74.65
CA ASP A 5 25.38 8.47 74.92
C ASP A 5 24.07 8.15 74.13
N THR A 6 23.98 7.06 73.36
CA THR A 6 23.31 5.75 73.58
C THR A 6 21.78 5.67 73.38
N GLY A 7 21.34 4.61 72.67
CA GLY A 7 19.92 4.22 72.56
C GLY A 7 19.65 3.21 71.44
N SER A 8 19.91 1.93 71.72
CA SER A 8 19.75 0.74 70.87
C SER A 8 18.28 0.45 70.51
N GLY A 9 18.02 0.06 69.25
CA GLY A 9 16.72 -0.39 68.75
C GLY A 9 16.83 -1.75 68.06
N GLY A 10 16.02 -2.71 68.50
CA GLY A 10 15.78 -3.97 67.81
C GLY A 10 14.67 -4.76 68.50
N SER A 11 13.55 -5.01 67.81
CA SER A 11 13.02 -6.35 67.53
C SER A 11 11.68 -6.29 66.76
N THR A 12 11.35 -7.43 66.17
CA THR A 12 10.43 -7.81 65.07
C THR A 12 8.92 -7.94 65.40
N ILE A 13 8.09 -7.54 64.41
CA ILE A 13 6.90 -8.20 63.75
C ILE A 13 5.71 -8.75 64.60
N LEU A 14 4.46 -8.37 64.24
CA LEU A 14 3.35 -9.22 63.68
C LEU A 14 2.09 -8.38 63.31
N PRO A 15 1.23 -8.83 62.35
CA PRO A 15 0.16 -8.03 61.73
C PRO A 15 -1.24 -8.25 62.35
N ILE A 16 -2.10 -7.23 62.26
CA ILE A 16 -3.51 -7.25 62.68
C ILE A 16 -4.39 -7.27 61.41
N SER A 17 -5.04 -8.41 61.18
CA SER A 17 -6.28 -8.48 60.39
C SER A 17 -7.47 -8.44 61.34
N GLU A 18 -8.54 -7.80 60.85
CA GLU A 18 -9.94 -7.75 61.33
C GLU A 18 -10.45 -6.44 61.94
N MET A 19 -11.69 -6.15 61.52
CA MET A 19 -12.71 -5.22 61.99
C MET A 19 -12.73 -3.77 61.49
N VAL A 20 -13.64 -3.52 60.53
CA VAL A 20 -14.72 -2.48 60.48
C VAL A 20 -15.24 -2.43 59.02
N SER A 21 -16.53 -2.46 58.64
CA SER A 21 -17.82 -2.44 59.33
C SER A 21 -18.95 -2.97 58.42
N SER A 22 -20.01 -3.44 59.09
CA SER A 22 -21.43 -3.68 58.73
C SER A 22 -22.09 -2.59 57.84
N SER A 23 -23.21 -2.73 57.12
CA SER A 23 -24.43 -3.56 57.19
C SER A 23 -25.32 -3.34 55.93
N SER A 24 -26.18 -4.30 55.56
CA SER A 24 -27.54 -4.02 55.01
C SER A 24 -28.39 -5.30 54.94
N SER A 25 -29.68 -5.16 55.29
CA SER A 25 -30.70 -6.21 55.52
C SER A 25 -31.29 -6.82 54.22
N PRO A 26 -31.99 -7.97 54.30
CA PRO A 26 -32.66 -8.59 53.16
C PRO A 26 -34.18 -8.31 53.11
N GLY A 27 -34.73 -8.25 51.91
CA GLY A 27 -36.17 -8.24 51.66
C GLY A 27 -36.45 -8.60 50.20
N ALA A 28 -37.05 -9.77 49.96
CA ALA A 28 -37.32 -10.32 48.64
C ALA A 28 -38.71 -9.90 48.13
N SER A 29 -38.83 -9.57 46.84
CA SER A 29 -39.82 -10.16 45.93
C SER A 29 -39.50 -9.83 44.47
N ALA A 30 -39.84 -10.77 43.58
CA ALA A 30 -39.44 -10.89 42.20
C ALA A 30 -40.25 -10.04 41.21
N ALA A 31 -39.61 -9.56 40.13
CA ALA A 31 -40.11 -9.69 38.74
C ALA A 31 -39.14 -9.05 37.70
N ALA A 32 -38.82 -9.86 36.68
CA ALA A 32 -38.36 -9.54 35.31
C ALA A 32 -36.95 -8.94 35.07
N ALA A 33 -36.08 -9.78 34.46
CA ALA A 33 -34.75 -9.47 33.94
C ALA A 33 -34.77 -8.60 32.66
N PRO A 34 -33.64 -8.02 32.25
CA PRO A 34 -32.79 -8.77 31.30
C PRO A 34 -31.29 -8.72 31.60
N GLY A 35 -30.64 -9.87 31.38
CA GLY A 35 -29.25 -9.99 30.91
C GLY A 35 -28.12 -9.64 31.88
N THR A 36 -27.79 -10.56 32.78
CA THR A 36 -26.43 -10.62 33.36
C THR A 36 -25.41 -10.80 32.23
N CYS A 37 -24.75 -9.72 31.85
CA CYS A 37 -23.60 -9.75 30.96
C CYS A 37 -22.43 -10.46 31.68
N VAL A 38 -22.12 -11.67 31.24
CA VAL A 38 -20.89 -12.35 31.62
C VAL A 38 -19.73 -11.42 31.23
N PRO A 39 -18.80 -11.04 32.13
CA PRO A 39 -17.66 -10.22 31.74
C PRO A 39 -16.88 -10.98 30.66
N SER A 40 -16.78 -10.38 29.47
CA SER A 40 -16.08 -10.99 28.35
C SER A 40 -14.61 -11.21 28.74
N PRO A 41 -14.02 -12.39 28.46
CA PRO A 41 -12.61 -12.67 28.74
C PRO A 41 -11.62 -11.87 27.87
N PHE A 42 -12.15 -10.98 27.01
CA PHE A 42 -11.40 -10.11 26.13
C PHE A 42 -11.60 -8.64 26.54
N PRO A 43 -10.54 -7.81 26.49
CA PRO A 43 -10.69 -6.37 26.65
C PRO A 43 -11.60 -5.82 25.55
N GLU A 44 -12.38 -4.80 25.86
CA GLU A 44 -13.31 -4.16 24.90
C GLU A 44 -12.56 -3.70 23.64
N VAL A 45 -11.33 -3.20 23.83
CA VAL A 45 -10.42 -2.79 22.77
C VAL A 45 -9.34 -3.86 22.58
N VAL A 46 -9.13 -4.26 21.33
CA VAL A 46 -8.20 -5.30 20.91
C VAL A 46 -7.20 -4.72 19.90
N GLU A 47 -5.91 -4.95 20.16
CA GLU A 47 -4.83 -4.64 19.22
C GLU A 47 -4.41 -5.88 18.43
N LEU A 48 -4.37 -5.72 17.11
CA LEU A 48 -4.00 -6.74 16.14
C LEU A 48 -2.74 -6.29 15.38
N ASN A 49 -1.83 -7.21 15.11
CA ASN A 49 -0.73 -7.06 14.18
C ASN A 49 -0.95 -8.01 13.00
N VAL A 50 -1.31 -7.47 11.84
CA VAL A 50 -1.61 -8.24 10.64
C VAL A 50 -0.47 -8.05 9.64
N GLY A 51 0.40 -9.06 9.50
CA GLY A 51 1.54 -9.01 8.58
C GLY A 51 2.52 -7.84 8.81
N GLY A 52 2.58 -7.31 10.04
CA GLY A 52 3.38 -6.12 10.40
C GLY A 52 2.56 -4.82 10.51
N GLN A 53 1.33 -4.78 10.02
CA GLN A 53 0.43 -3.63 10.14
C GLN A 53 -0.40 -3.71 11.43
N VAL A 54 -0.33 -2.68 12.26
CA VAL A 54 -1.08 -2.64 13.52
C VAL A 54 -2.47 -2.04 13.31
N TYR A 55 -3.49 -2.72 13.82
CA TYR A 55 -4.88 -2.29 13.86
C TYR A 55 -5.40 -2.30 15.30
N VAL A 56 -6.24 -1.33 15.62
CA VAL A 56 -6.95 -1.26 16.89
C VAL A 56 -8.44 -1.29 16.60
N THR A 57 -9.17 -2.18 17.25
CA THR A 57 -10.62 -2.36 17.03
C THR A 57 -11.33 -2.83 18.28
N LYS A 58 -12.66 -2.89 18.24
CA LYS A 58 -13.46 -3.44 19.33
C LYS A 58 -13.59 -4.95 19.22
N HIS A 59 -13.67 -5.63 20.36
CA HIS A 59 -13.95 -7.07 20.42
C HIS A 59 -15.27 -7.43 19.72
N SER A 60 -16.31 -6.60 19.91
CA SER A 60 -17.60 -6.76 19.23
C SER A 60 -17.52 -6.69 17.70
N THR A 61 -16.58 -5.90 17.15
CA THR A 61 -16.38 -5.82 15.69
C THR A 61 -15.85 -7.15 15.14
N LEU A 62 -14.92 -7.80 15.84
CA LEU A 62 -14.35 -9.09 15.43
C LEU A 62 -15.36 -10.24 15.52
N LEU A 63 -16.35 -10.10 16.40
CA LEU A 63 -17.46 -11.05 16.56
C LEU A 63 -18.68 -10.73 15.69
N SER A 64 -18.66 -9.64 14.93
CA SER A 64 -19.82 -9.14 14.19
C SER A 64 -20.30 -10.09 13.07
N VAL A 65 -19.46 -11.04 12.66
CA VAL A 65 -19.81 -12.12 11.73
C VAL A 65 -19.48 -13.45 12.42
N PRO A 66 -20.47 -14.15 13.00
CA PRO A 66 -20.26 -15.32 13.86
C PRO A 66 -19.50 -16.48 13.18
N ASP A 67 -19.74 -16.67 11.88
CA ASP A 67 -19.16 -17.78 11.11
C ASP A 67 -17.77 -17.45 10.54
N SER A 68 -17.20 -16.29 10.90
CA SER A 68 -15.88 -15.87 10.43
C SER A 68 -14.74 -16.50 11.24
N THR A 69 -13.58 -16.64 10.60
CA THR A 69 -12.34 -17.07 11.26
C THR A 69 -11.99 -16.16 12.45
N LEU A 70 -12.22 -14.85 12.31
CA LEU A 70 -11.98 -13.87 13.37
C LEU A 70 -12.93 -14.08 14.55
N ALA A 71 -14.22 -14.35 14.29
CA ALA A 71 -15.14 -14.65 15.37
C ALA A 71 -14.74 -15.92 16.13
N SER A 72 -14.31 -16.97 15.42
CA SER A 72 -13.78 -18.19 16.04
C SER A 72 -12.54 -17.91 16.91
N MET A 73 -11.58 -17.11 16.41
CA MET A 73 -10.37 -16.74 17.15
C MET A 73 -10.64 -15.94 18.42
N PHE A 74 -11.66 -15.06 18.40
CA PHE A 74 -11.96 -14.13 19.48
C PHE A 74 -13.22 -14.50 20.28
N SER A 75 -13.82 -15.68 20.07
CA SER A 75 -15.00 -16.11 20.80
C SER A 75 -14.68 -16.54 22.24
N PRO A 76 -15.57 -16.26 23.22
CA PRO A 76 -15.32 -16.52 24.63
C PRO A 76 -15.35 -18.00 25.05
N SER A 77 -15.89 -18.91 24.23
CA SER A 77 -15.98 -20.33 24.56
C SER A 77 -16.40 -21.19 23.35
N SER A 78 -15.50 -22.03 22.82
CA SER A 78 -15.92 -23.23 22.08
C SER A 78 -15.76 -24.45 23.00
N PRO A 79 -16.86 -25.07 23.47
CA PRO A 79 -16.82 -26.30 24.28
C PRO A 79 -16.60 -27.57 23.45
N ARG A 80 -16.53 -27.47 22.11
CA ARG A 80 -16.35 -28.62 21.21
C ARG A 80 -15.44 -28.21 20.05
N GLY A 81 -14.18 -28.63 20.13
CA GLY A 81 -13.27 -28.64 18.99
C GLY A 81 -12.02 -27.79 19.20
N GLY A 82 -10.99 -28.42 19.78
CA GLY A 82 -9.57 -28.14 19.49
C GLY A 82 -9.05 -26.76 19.85
N ALA A 83 -8.45 -26.67 21.06
CA ALA A 83 -7.34 -25.77 21.42
C ALA A 83 -7.18 -24.51 20.57
N ARG A 84 -7.65 -23.36 21.07
CA ARG A 84 -6.85 -22.12 21.23
C ARG A 84 -7.47 -21.24 22.31
N ARG A 85 -7.11 -21.45 23.58
CA ARG A 85 -7.32 -20.41 24.61
C ARG A 85 -6.52 -19.16 24.21
N ARG A 86 -6.83 -18.00 24.81
CA ARG A 86 -6.09 -16.72 24.78
C ARG A 86 -4.54 -16.82 24.73
N GLY A 87 -3.94 -17.95 25.14
CA GLY A 87 -2.50 -18.23 25.08
C GLY A 87 -1.96 -18.82 23.76
N GLU A 88 -2.79 -19.28 22.83
CA GLU A 88 -2.33 -19.94 21.58
C GLU A 88 -2.44 -19.08 20.32
N LEU A 89 -3.11 -17.92 20.39
CA LEU A 89 -3.01 -16.95 19.30
C LEU A 89 -1.60 -16.35 19.33
N PRO A 90 -0.84 -16.46 18.22
CA PRO A 90 0.49 -15.88 18.13
C PRO A 90 0.46 -14.42 18.58
N ARG A 91 1.50 -13.99 19.29
CA ARG A 91 1.67 -12.59 19.67
C ARG A 91 3.01 -12.07 19.18
N ASP A 92 3.04 -10.79 18.87
CA ASP A 92 4.30 -10.11 18.57
C ASP A 92 5.06 -9.74 19.86
N SER A 93 6.25 -9.14 19.71
CA SER A 93 7.10 -8.68 20.81
C SER A 93 6.46 -7.63 21.72
N ARG A 94 5.33 -7.04 21.31
CA ARG A 94 4.57 -6.04 22.06
C ARG A 94 3.24 -6.62 22.60
N ALA A 95 3.11 -7.95 22.61
CA ALA A 95 1.95 -8.69 23.12
C ALA A 95 0.62 -8.45 22.39
N ARG A 96 0.66 -7.93 21.15
CA ARG A 96 -0.54 -7.83 20.29
C ARG A 96 -0.83 -9.15 19.61
N PHE A 97 -2.10 -9.42 19.30
CA PHE A 97 -2.48 -10.62 18.56
C PHE A 97 -1.94 -10.55 17.13
N PHE A 98 -1.19 -11.56 16.72
CA PHE A 98 -0.55 -11.61 15.41
C PHE A 98 -1.34 -12.48 14.43
N ILE A 99 -1.54 -11.95 13.23
CA ILE A 99 -2.19 -12.61 12.10
C ILE A 99 -1.21 -12.53 10.92
N ASP A 100 -0.83 -13.69 10.37
CA ASP A 100 0.12 -13.78 9.26
C ASP A 100 -0.59 -13.60 7.92
N ARG A 101 -1.16 -12.40 7.68
CA ARG A 101 -1.93 -12.04 6.47
C ARG A 101 -1.55 -10.63 5.99
N ASP A 102 -2.11 -10.25 4.84
CA ASP A 102 -1.87 -8.93 4.24
C ASP A 102 -2.50 -7.81 5.08
N GLY A 103 -1.65 -7.04 5.76
CA GLY A 103 -2.06 -5.93 6.59
C GLY A 103 -2.80 -4.84 5.84
N PHE A 104 -2.41 -4.50 4.61
CA PHE A 104 -3.04 -3.41 3.86
C PHE A 104 -4.46 -3.76 3.41
N LEU A 105 -4.66 -4.99 2.94
CA LEU A 105 -5.99 -5.48 2.54
C LEU A 105 -6.91 -5.70 3.73
N PHE A 106 -6.34 -6.02 4.91
CA PHE A 106 -7.11 -6.19 6.15
C PHE A 106 -7.90 -4.93 6.54
N ARG A 107 -7.50 -3.73 6.09
CA ARG A 107 -8.29 -2.51 6.28
C ARG A 107 -9.73 -2.68 5.77
N TYR A 108 -9.89 -3.17 4.53
CA TYR A 108 -11.20 -3.33 3.91
C TYR A 108 -12.02 -4.46 4.57
N VAL A 109 -11.34 -5.50 5.04
CA VAL A 109 -11.95 -6.56 5.86
C VAL A 109 -12.51 -5.97 7.16
N LEU A 110 -11.72 -5.13 7.83
CA LEU A 110 -12.11 -4.52 9.10
C LEU A 110 -13.25 -3.52 8.94
N ASP A 111 -13.24 -2.72 7.87
CA ASP A 111 -14.32 -1.78 7.55
C ASP A 111 -15.62 -2.54 7.23
N TYR A 112 -15.55 -3.66 6.50
CA TYR A 112 -16.71 -4.54 6.31
C TYR A 112 -17.25 -5.12 7.63
N LEU A 113 -16.37 -5.47 8.57
CA LEU A 113 -16.81 -5.93 9.90
C LEU A 113 -17.47 -4.82 10.74
N ARG A 114 -17.16 -3.55 10.49
CA ARG A 114 -17.80 -2.42 11.18
C ARG A 114 -19.16 -2.10 10.58
N ASP A 115 -19.19 -1.89 9.27
CA ASP A 115 -20.34 -1.26 8.60
C ASP A 115 -21.23 -2.26 7.87
N LYS A 116 -20.77 -3.51 7.70
CA LYS A 116 -21.42 -4.55 6.88
C LYS A 116 -21.59 -4.12 5.42
N GLN A 117 -20.81 -3.14 4.99
CA GLN A 117 -20.77 -2.61 3.64
C GLN A 117 -19.34 -2.60 3.14
N LEU A 118 -19.19 -2.72 1.82
CA LEU A 118 -17.90 -2.70 1.14
C LEU A 118 -17.79 -1.40 0.35
N ALA A 119 -16.97 -0.47 0.85
CA ALA A 119 -16.60 0.75 0.13
C ALA A 119 -15.19 0.59 -0.45
N LEU A 120 -15.11 0.44 -1.78
CA LEU A 120 -13.84 0.37 -2.50
C LEU A 120 -13.64 1.65 -3.33
N PRO A 121 -12.39 2.17 -3.45
CA PRO A 121 -12.07 3.22 -4.41
C PRO A 121 -12.46 2.82 -5.84
N GLU A 122 -12.75 3.83 -6.67
CA GLU A 122 -12.95 3.64 -8.10
C GLU A 122 -11.69 3.00 -8.71
N HIS A 123 -11.88 1.94 -9.51
CA HIS A 123 -10.80 1.10 -10.05
C HIS A 123 -9.87 0.46 -9.01
N PHE A 124 -10.41 -0.30 -8.04
CA PHE A 124 -9.61 -1.07 -7.08
C PHE A 124 -8.85 -2.24 -7.74
N PRO A 125 -7.52 -2.14 -7.96
CA PRO A 125 -6.77 -3.13 -8.75
C PRO A 125 -6.50 -4.41 -7.96
N GLU A 126 -6.53 -4.34 -6.62
CA GLU A 126 -6.24 -5.47 -5.73
C GLU A 126 -7.50 -6.27 -5.37
N LYS A 127 -8.59 -6.12 -6.13
CA LYS A 127 -9.88 -6.77 -5.87
C LYS A 127 -9.77 -8.28 -5.71
N GLU A 128 -8.99 -8.92 -6.57
CA GLU A 128 -8.75 -10.37 -6.52
C GLU A 128 -7.92 -10.79 -5.29
N ARG A 129 -6.97 -9.95 -4.85
CA ARG A 129 -6.22 -10.20 -3.62
C ARG A 129 -7.13 -10.07 -2.41
N LEU A 130 -7.98 -9.04 -2.38
CA LEU A 130 -8.96 -8.84 -1.32
C LEU A 130 -9.99 -9.97 -1.26
N LEU A 131 -10.39 -10.53 -2.41
CA LEU A 131 -11.24 -11.72 -2.48
C LEU A 131 -10.60 -12.91 -1.72
N ARG A 132 -9.31 -13.17 -1.94
CA ARG A 132 -8.57 -14.22 -1.22
C ARG A 132 -8.49 -13.97 0.29
N GLU A 133 -8.38 -12.72 0.72
CA GLU A 133 -8.47 -12.39 2.16
C GLU A 133 -9.88 -12.63 2.71
N ALA A 134 -10.92 -12.26 1.97
CA ALA A 134 -12.31 -12.49 2.37
C ALA A 134 -12.63 -14.00 2.49
N GLU A 135 -12.09 -14.82 1.59
CA GLU A 135 -12.17 -16.29 1.67
C GLU A 135 -11.42 -16.84 2.89
N TYR A 136 -10.20 -16.36 3.14
CA TYR A 136 -9.41 -16.76 4.30
C TYR A 136 -10.10 -16.47 5.63
N PHE A 137 -10.70 -15.28 5.77
CA PHE A 137 -11.45 -14.90 6.97
C PHE A 137 -12.87 -15.48 7.01
N GLN A 138 -13.26 -16.28 6.01
CA GLN A 138 -14.58 -16.91 5.90
C GLN A 138 -15.73 -15.89 5.90
N LEU A 139 -15.54 -14.76 5.20
CA LEU A 139 -16.53 -13.70 5.08
C LEU A 139 -17.38 -13.89 3.82
N THR A 140 -18.31 -14.86 3.87
CA THR A 140 -19.08 -15.31 2.70
C THR A 140 -19.80 -14.19 1.96
N ASP A 141 -20.41 -13.24 2.66
CA ASP A 141 -21.13 -12.13 2.02
C ASP A 141 -20.17 -11.11 1.39
N LEU A 142 -18.99 -10.90 1.98
CA LEU A 142 -17.95 -10.08 1.37
C LEU A 142 -17.40 -10.75 0.09
N VAL A 143 -17.24 -12.07 0.09
CA VAL A 143 -16.87 -12.86 -1.10
C VAL A 143 -17.92 -12.68 -2.21
N LYS A 144 -19.22 -12.74 -1.89
CA LYS A 144 -20.30 -12.48 -2.87
C LYS A 144 -20.23 -11.06 -3.45
N LEU A 145 -19.93 -10.05 -2.63
CA LEU A 145 -19.79 -8.66 -3.08
C LEU A 145 -18.56 -8.46 -3.99
N LEU A 146 -17.48 -9.18 -3.74
CA LEU A 146 -16.24 -9.11 -4.52
C LEU A 146 -16.29 -9.97 -5.79
N SER A 147 -17.08 -11.04 -5.78
CA SER A 147 -17.27 -11.89 -6.95
C SER A 147 -17.85 -11.08 -8.13
N PRO A 148 -17.46 -11.40 -9.37
CA PRO A 148 -18.06 -10.79 -10.54
C PRO A 148 -19.53 -11.20 -10.60
N LYS A 149 -20.44 -10.30 -10.23
CA LYS A 149 -21.84 -10.45 -10.58
C LYS A 149 -21.91 -10.40 -12.10
N VAL A 150 -22.31 -11.52 -12.72
CA VAL A 150 -22.79 -11.53 -14.11
C VAL A 150 -24.08 -10.72 -14.11
N THR A 151 -23.96 -9.41 -14.13
CA THR A 151 -25.10 -8.52 -14.31
C THR A 151 -25.52 -8.68 -15.76
N LYS A 152 -26.66 -9.35 -15.96
CA LYS A 152 -27.49 -9.22 -17.17
C LYS A 152 -27.92 -7.75 -17.29
N GLN A 153 -27.02 -6.93 -17.80
CA GLN A 153 -27.29 -5.64 -18.43
C GLN A 153 -26.02 -5.19 -19.13
N ASN A 154 -25.82 -5.74 -20.33
CA ASN A 154 -25.18 -5.06 -21.45
C ASN A 154 -25.62 -5.83 -22.70
N SER A 155 -26.87 -5.59 -23.10
CA SER A 155 -27.31 -5.88 -24.45
C SER A 155 -26.69 -4.83 -25.37
N LEU A 156 -26.09 -5.31 -26.47
CA LEU A 156 -25.73 -4.57 -27.68
C LEU A 156 -24.43 -3.74 -27.60
N ASN A 157 -23.29 -4.35 -27.96
CA ASN A 157 -22.81 -4.27 -29.33
C ASN A 157 -21.77 -5.36 -29.62
N ASP A 158 -22.08 -6.08 -30.69
CA ASP A 158 -21.38 -7.17 -31.35
C ASP A 158 -20.31 -6.63 -32.33
N GLU A 159 -19.62 -7.55 -33.02
CA GLU A 159 -18.54 -7.41 -34.02
C GLU A 159 -17.13 -7.45 -33.39
N GLY A 160 -16.52 -8.63 -33.15
CA GLY A 160 -15.93 -9.54 -34.16
C GLY A 160 -14.41 -9.28 -34.23
N CYS A 161 -13.44 -10.20 -34.16
CA CYS A 161 -13.32 -11.54 -34.73
C CYS A 161 -12.23 -12.33 -33.96
N GLN A 162 -12.55 -13.56 -33.57
CA GLN A 162 -11.99 -14.84 -34.06
C GLN A 162 -10.47 -15.03 -33.86
N SER A 163 -10.17 -15.86 -32.87
CA SER A 163 -8.93 -16.61 -32.70
C SER A 163 -8.84 -17.74 -33.73
N ASP A 164 -7.73 -17.83 -34.45
CA ASP A 164 -7.32 -19.09 -35.10
C ASP A 164 -6.10 -19.65 -34.37
N LEU A 165 -6.32 -20.87 -33.87
CA LEU A 165 -5.32 -21.81 -33.36
C LEU A 165 -4.63 -22.46 -34.56
N GLU A 166 -3.29 -22.47 -34.58
CA GLU A 166 -2.57 -23.58 -35.21
C GLU A 166 -1.47 -24.08 -34.27
N ASP A 167 -1.66 -25.32 -33.83
CA ASP A 167 -0.66 -26.21 -33.27
C ASP A 167 0.43 -26.48 -34.31
N ASN A 168 1.71 -26.36 -33.92
CA ASN A 168 2.72 -27.22 -34.51
C ASN A 168 3.78 -27.63 -33.48
N VAL A 169 3.82 -28.94 -33.27
CA VAL A 169 4.76 -29.69 -32.44
C VAL A 169 6.15 -29.64 -33.07
N SER A 170 7.17 -29.25 -32.32
CA SER A 170 8.50 -29.82 -32.55
C SER A 170 9.42 -29.76 -31.33
N GLN A 171 10.16 -30.84 -31.18
CA GLN A 171 10.93 -31.31 -30.03
C GLN A 171 12.29 -30.60 -29.86
N GLY A 172 12.87 -30.73 -28.66
CA GLY A 172 14.32 -30.67 -28.42
C GLY A 172 14.75 -29.48 -27.57
N SER A 173 15.01 -29.64 -26.27
CA SER A 173 16.25 -30.16 -25.69
C SER A 173 17.46 -29.22 -25.84
N SER A 174 17.78 -28.58 -24.71
CA SER A 174 19.10 -28.44 -24.07
C SER A 174 20.26 -27.74 -24.79
N ASP A 175 20.80 -26.77 -24.04
CA ASP A 175 22.21 -26.41 -23.85
C ASP A 175 22.92 -25.35 -24.72
N ALA A 176 23.72 -24.58 -23.96
CA ALA A 176 24.97 -23.89 -24.31
C ALA A 176 24.89 -22.64 -25.22
N LEU A 177 25.06 -21.44 -24.66
CA LEU A 177 26.33 -20.74 -24.43
C LEU A 177 26.92 -20.01 -25.66
N LEU A 178 27.03 -18.68 -25.48
CA LEU A 178 28.15 -17.80 -25.84
C LEU A 178 28.56 -17.59 -27.31
N LEU A 179 28.41 -16.32 -27.71
CA LEU A 179 29.46 -15.42 -28.19
C LEU A 179 30.04 -15.61 -29.61
N ARG A 180 29.70 -14.64 -30.48
CA ARG A 180 30.43 -14.03 -31.63
C ARG A 180 29.39 -13.69 -32.71
N GLY A 181 29.38 -12.59 -33.44
CA GLY A 181 30.34 -11.52 -33.70
C GLY A 181 30.13 -11.06 -35.16
N ALA A 182 30.08 -9.75 -35.36
CA ALA A 182 30.34 -8.99 -36.60
C ALA A 182 29.37 -9.04 -37.82
N ALA A 183 28.91 -7.83 -38.17
CA ALA A 183 28.97 -7.16 -39.48
C ALA A 183 27.99 -7.48 -40.64
N ALA A 184 27.71 -6.40 -41.39
CA ALA A 184 27.13 -6.28 -42.74
C ALA A 184 25.61 -6.49 -42.86
N ALA A 185 24.84 -5.76 -43.69
CA ALA A 185 25.07 -4.64 -44.60
C ALA A 185 23.69 -4.05 -44.99
N ALA A 186 23.68 -2.78 -45.41
CA ALA A 186 22.52 -2.09 -45.98
C ALA A 186 22.16 -2.59 -47.39
N PRO A 187 20.92 -2.37 -47.86
CA PRO A 187 20.61 -2.31 -49.30
C PRO A 187 20.43 -0.86 -49.80
N PRO A 188 20.79 -0.57 -51.07
CA PRO A 188 20.80 0.78 -51.64
C PRO A 188 19.46 1.15 -52.31
N GLY A 189 19.14 2.45 -52.32
CA GLY A 189 18.03 3.02 -53.10
C GLY A 189 18.47 3.56 -54.46
N PRO A 190 17.55 3.77 -55.42
CA PRO A 190 17.86 4.45 -56.67
C PRO A 190 17.39 5.92 -56.70
N GLY A 191 18.32 6.80 -57.07
CA GLY A 191 18.19 7.81 -58.13
C GLY A 191 17.12 8.91 -58.04
N ALA A 192 17.57 10.14 -57.81
CA ALA A 192 16.81 11.36 -58.06
C ALA A 192 17.10 11.91 -59.48
N HIS A 193 16.06 12.35 -60.20
CA HIS A 193 16.16 13.28 -61.34
C HIS A 193 14.96 14.25 -61.37
N GLY A 194 15.28 15.55 -61.21
CA GLY A 194 14.77 16.72 -61.95
C GLY A 194 13.27 17.04 -62.10
N GLY A 195 12.86 18.15 -61.45
CA GLY A 195 12.38 19.36 -62.17
C GLY A 195 10.87 19.63 -62.33
N GLY A 196 10.39 20.72 -61.71
CA GLY A 196 9.54 21.73 -62.36
C GLY A 196 8.02 21.73 -62.14
N GLY A 197 7.54 22.70 -61.34
CA GLY A 197 6.43 23.61 -61.69
C GLY A 197 4.96 23.20 -61.47
N GLY A 198 4.26 23.96 -60.60
CA GLY A 198 2.90 24.44 -60.90
C GLY A 198 1.72 23.85 -60.09
N GLY A 199 1.23 24.62 -59.12
CA GLY A 199 -0.21 24.91 -58.93
C GLY A 199 -1.13 23.89 -58.25
N GLY A 200 -1.79 24.32 -57.17
CA GLY A 200 -3.18 23.93 -56.89
C GLY A 200 -3.44 23.09 -55.64
N GLY A 201 -3.81 23.77 -54.54
CA GLY A 201 -4.99 23.47 -53.73
C GLY A 201 -5.13 22.11 -53.01
N GLY A 202 -5.19 22.18 -51.68
CA GLY A 202 -6.20 21.43 -50.92
C GLY A 202 -5.69 20.36 -49.95
N GLY A 203 -5.96 20.58 -48.65
CA GLY A 203 -6.17 19.49 -47.70
C GLY A 203 -4.96 19.06 -46.86
N GLY A 204 -4.43 19.94 -46.01
CA GLY A 204 -3.52 19.55 -44.93
C GLY A 204 -4.24 18.75 -43.84
N GLY A 205 -4.42 17.45 -44.06
CA GLY A 205 -4.76 16.48 -43.02
C GLY A 205 -3.53 16.08 -42.22
N GLY A 206 -3.03 16.98 -41.36
CA GLY A 206 -1.97 16.67 -40.42
C GLY A 206 -2.51 15.85 -39.25
N ALA A 207 -2.06 14.61 -39.09
CA ALA A 207 -2.47 13.70 -38.02
C ALA A 207 -2.37 14.35 -36.62
N PRO A 208 -3.44 14.30 -35.80
CA PRO A 208 -3.51 14.97 -34.48
C PRO A 208 -2.70 14.29 -33.34
N ASP A 209 -2.04 13.15 -33.57
CA ASP A 209 -1.47 12.30 -32.49
C ASP A 209 -0.10 12.72 -31.92
N LYS A 210 0.45 13.89 -32.28
CA LYS A 210 1.83 14.25 -31.90
C LYS A 210 1.98 14.92 -30.52
N ARG A 211 0.88 15.35 -29.89
CA ARG A 211 0.93 16.08 -28.60
C ARG A 211 0.56 15.23 -27.38
N SER A 212 -0.17 14.13 -27.54
CA SER A 212 -0.63 13.34 -26.38
C SER A 212 0.43 12.40 -25.83
N GLY A 213 0.52 12.25 -24.51
CA GLY A 213 1.47 11.31 -23.92
C GLY A 213 1.67 11.48 -22.42
N PHE A 214 2.47 10.58 -21.85
CA PHE A 214 2.73 10.53 -20.41
C PHE A 214 4.02 11.25 -20.02
N LEU A 215 3.95 11.94 -18.88
CA LEU A 215 5.10 12.40 -18.11
C LEU A 215 4.97 11.87 -16.67
N THR A 216 6.06 11.37 -16.11
CA THR A 216 6.10 10.89 -14.72
C THR A 216 7.12 11.70 -13.93
N LEU A 217 6.67 12.28 -12.81
CA LEU A 217 7.55 12.96 -11.86
C LEU A 217 7.82 12.04 -10.66
N GLY A 218 9.08 11.89 -10.28
CA GLY A 218 9.47 11.03 -9.16
C GLY A 218 10.40 11.74 -8.19
N TYR A 219 10.36 11.41 -6.90
CA TYR A 219 11.43 11.80 -5.97
C TYR A 219 11.71 10.71 -4.95
N ARG A 220 12.95 10.72 -4.43
CA ARG A 220 13.37 9.82 -3.36
C ARG A 220 13.34 10.56 -2.03
N GLY A 221 12.53 10.08 -1.10
CA GLY A 221 12.55 10.48 0.30
C GLY A 221 13.49 9.57 1.12
N SER A 222 14.09 10.12 2.17
CA SER A 222 14.83 9.33 3.14
C SER A 222 14.37 9.67 4.56
N TYR A 223 14.08 8.63 5.33
CA TYR A 223 13.70 8.72 6.73
C TYR A 223 14.72 7.94 7.56
N THR A 224 15.41 8.65 8.45
CA THR A 224 16.19 8.03 9.52
C THR A 224 15.30 7.95 10.76
N THR A 225 15.17 6.77 11.34
CA THR A 225 14.59 6.61 12.68
C THR A 225 15.59 7.19 13.68
N VAL A 226 15.45 8.47 14.00
CA VAL A 226 16.15 9.09 15.14
C VAL A 226 15.27 8.88 16.37
N ARG A 227 15.89 8.41 17.46
CA ARG A 227 15.27 8.07 18.75
C ARG A 227 14.29 9.13 19.23
N ASP A 228 13.21 8.65 19.84
CA ASP A 228 12.01 9.36 20.31
C ASP A 228 12.25 10.57 21.23
N ASN A 229 12.67 11.73 20.71
CA ASN A 229 12.60 12.95 21.54
C ASN A 229 12.41 14.29 20.82
N GLN A 230 11.94 14.26 19.57
CA GLN A 230 11.44 15.48 18.94
C GLN A 230 10.30 15.10 18.00
N ALA A 231 9.07 15.44 18.40
CA ALA A 231 7.93 15.52 17.50
C ALA A 231 8.18 16.69 16.53
N ASP A 232 9.20 16.56 15.70
CA ASP A 232 9.54 17.58 14.73
C ASP A 232 8.57 17.43 13.58
N ALA A 233 7.89 18.52 13.25
CA ALA A 233 7.08 18.66 12.05
C ALA A 233 8.00 18.42 10.84
N LYS A 234 8.18 17.14 10.47
CA LYS A 234 9.05 16.75 9.36
C LYS A 234 8.35 17.13 8.07
N PHE A 235 8.56 18.39 7.66
CA PHE A 235 8.23 18.85 6.33
C PHE A 235 8.82 17.90 5.29
N ARG A 236 8.07 17.71 4.20
CA ARG A 236 8.46 16.88 3.07
C ARG A 236 9.77 17.36 2.47
N ARG A 237 10.87 16.64 2.69
CA ARG A 237 12.18 16.98 2.10
C ARG A 237 12.35 16.32 0.74
N VAL A 238 12.12 17.08 -0.33
CA VAL A 238 12.35 16.66 -1.72
C VAL A 238 13.75 17.09 -2.13
N ALA A 239 14.68 16.15 -2.26
CA ALA A 239 16.06 16.48 -2.65
C ALA A 239 16.21 16.74 -4.16
N ARG A 240 15.40 16.05 -4.97
CA ARG A 240 15.45 16.11 -6.43
C ARG A 240 14.16 15.56 -7.01
N ILE A 241 13.61 16.25 -8.00
CA ILE A 241 12.46 15.80 -8.77
C ILE A 241 12.98 15.23 -10.10
N MET A 242 12.85 13.93 -10.28
CA MET A 242 13.14 13.21 -11.51
C MET A 242 12.00 13.40 -12.50
N VAL A 243 12.32 13.48 -13.79
CA VAL A 243 11.35 13.60 -14.89
C VAL A 243 11.57 12.46 -15.86
N CYS A 244 10.51 11.70 -16.13
CA CYS A 244 10.51 10.56 -17.04
C CYS A 244 9.41 10.75 -18.12
N GLY A 245 9.69 10.34 -19.36
CA GLY A 245 8.72 10.41 -20.46
C GLY A 245 9.36 10.80 -21.80
N ARG A 246 8.54 11.24 -22.76
CA ARG A 246 9.05 11.74 -24.06
C ARG A 246 9.82 13.03 -23.87
N ILE A 247 10.98 13.12 -24.53
CA ILE A 247 11.89 14.26 -24.39
C ILE A 247 11.25 15.55 -24.92
N ALA A 248 10.57 15.50 -26.07
CA ALA A 248 9.86 16.66 -26.63
C ALA A 248 8.88 17.27 -25.62
N LEU A 249 8.07 16.43 -24.97
CA LEU A 249 7.09 16.88 -23.97
C LEU A 249 7.77 17.46 -22.73
N ALA A 250 8.79 16.78 -22.20
CA ALA A 250 9.51 17.26 -21.01
C ALA A 250 10.16 18.64 -21.26
N LYS A 251 10.72 18.85 -22.46
CA LYS A 251 11.30 20.14 -22.85
C LYS A 251 10.25 21.21 -23.08
N GLU A 252 9.10 20.86 -23.65
CA GLU A 252 7.97 21.78 -23.84
C GLU A 252 7.44 22.30 -22.50
N VAL A 253 7.29 21.43 -21.50
CA VAL A 253 6.75 21.80 -20.17
C VAL A 253 7.79 22.51 -19.29
N PHE A 254 9.00 21.97 -19.20
CA PHE A 254 9.97 22.41 -18.20
C PHE A 254 11.08 23.32 -18.74
N GLY A 255 11.28 23.37 -20.06
CA GLY A 255 12.24 24.27 -20.70
C GLY A 255 13.61 24.30 -20.03
N ASP A 256 14.06 25.49 -19.67
CA ASP A 256 15.35 25.76 -19.04
C ASP A 256 15.47 25.24 -17.59
N THR A 257 14.35 24.90 -16.94
CA THR A 257 14.35 24.34 -15.58
C THR A 257 14.62 22.84 -15.56
N LEU A 258 14.61 22.19 -16.72
CA LEU A 258 15.01 20.80 -16.90
C LEU A 258 16.54 20.69 -16.89
N ASN A 259 17.06 19.71 -16.18
CA ASN A 259 18.48 19.37 -16.17
C ASN A 259 18.73 18.05 -16.92
N GLU A 260 19.46 18.16 -18.02
CA GLU A 260 19.74 17.06 -18.95
C GLU A 260 21.11 16.40 -18.70
N SER A 261 21.87 16.82 -17.67
CA SER A 261 23.29 16.45 -17.52
C SER A 261 23.57 14.95 -17.39
N ARG A 262 22.56 14.14 -17.04
CA ARG A 262 22.68 12.68 -16.91
C ARG A 262 22.34 11.92 -18.19
N ASP A 263 21.78 12.60 -19.20
CA ASP A 263 21.35 12.02 -20.47
C ASP A 263 21.32 13.05 -21.61
N PRO A 264 22.43 13.76 -21.89
CA PRO A 264 22.47 14.83 -22.89
C PRO A 264 22.34 14.29 -24.33
N ASP A 265 22.06 15.20 -25.28
CA ASP A 265 22.12 14.96 -26.73
C ASP A 265 21.17 13.88 -27.27
N ARG A 266 20.07 13.64 -26.56
CA ARG A 266 19.02 12.71 -26.99
C ARG A 266 18.05 13.36 -27.98
N PRO A 267 17.65 12.67 -29.06
CA PRO A 267 16.62 13.17 -29.98
C PRO A 267 15.27 13.42 -29.30
N PRO A 268 14.51 14.45 -29.70
CA PRO A 268 13.27 14.86 -29.03
C PRO A 268 12.15 13.80 -29.09
N GLU A 269 12.14 12.94 -30.11
CA GLU A 269 11.17 11.85 -30.26
C GLU A 269 11.43 10.64 -29.35
N LYS A 270 12.59 10.59 -28.67
CA LYS A 270 12.94 9.49 -27.75
C LYS A 270 12.40 9.73 -26.34
N TYR A 271 12.43 8.66 -25.55
CA TYR A 271 12.07 8.69 -24.14
C TYR A 271 13.32 8.75 -23.25
N THR A 272 13.18 9.32 -22.06
CA THR A 272 14.22 9.30 -21.00
C THR A 272 13.59 9.08 -19.63
N SER A 273 14.40 8.61 -18.69
CA SER A 273 14.07 8.47 -17.26
C SER A 273 15.13 9.12 -16.36
N ARG A 274 16.00 9.94 -16.93
CA ARG A 274 17.24 10.40 -16.27
C ARG A 274 17.30 11.92 -16.07
N PHE A 275 16.34 12.66 -16.60
CA PHE A 275 16.21 14.09 -16.38
C PHE A 275 15.75 14.39 -14.96
N TYR A 276 16.05 15.60 -14.50
CA TYR A 276 15.59 16.11 -13.21
C TYR A 276 15.43 17.62 -13.25
N LEU A 277 14.60 18.17 -12.37
CA LEU A 277 14.35 19.61 -12.29
C LEU A 277 15.45 20.32 -11.49
N LYS A 278 15.76 21.55 -11.88
CA LYS A 278 16.71 22.44 -11.17
C LYS A 278 16.14 22.98 -9.86
N PHE A 279 14.83 22.86 -9.63
CA PHE A 279 14.13 23.22 -8.40
C PHE A 279 13.58 21.96 -7.70
N THR A 280 13.15 22.13 -6.45
CA THR A 280 12.76 21.02 -5.56
C THR A 280 11.34 21.11 -5.02
N TYR A 281 10.56 22.10 -5.43
CA TYR A 281 9.15 22.24 -5.06
C TYR A 281 8.26 21.44 -6.01
N LEU A 282 7.54 20.44 -5.51
CA LEU A 282 6.75 19.55 -6.36
C LEU A 282 5.51 20.23 -6.90
N GLU A 283 4.88 21.05 -6.08
CA GLU A 283 3.69 21.82 -6.41
C GLU A 283 3.97 22.74 -7.60
N GLN A 284 5.16 23.38 -7.63
CA GLN A 284 5.60 24.17 -8.78
C GLN A 284 5.72 23.32 -10.07
N ALA A 285 6.14 22.06 -9.97
CA ALA A 285 6.21 21.18 -11.14
C ALA A 285 4.81 20.74 -11.59
N PHE A 286 3.89 20.53 -10.66
CA PHE A 286 2.50 20.17 -10.92
C PHE A 286 1.76 21.32 -11.60
N ASP A 287 1.96 22.55 -11.12
CA ASP A 287 1.34 23.75 -11.70
C ASP A 287 1.75 23.90 -13.17
N ARG A 288 3.04 23.77 -13.50
CA ARG A 288 3.54 23.83 -14.88
C ARG A 288 2.95 22.74 -15.78
N LEU A 289 2.81 21.52 -15.26
CA LEU A 289 2.17 20.43 -16.00
C LEU A 289 0.70 20.73 -16.27
N SER A 290 -0.02 21.23 -15.25
CA SER A 290 -1.42 21.62 -15.37
C SER A 290 -1.63 22.77 -16.36
N GLU A 291 -0.76 23.78 -16.34
CA GLU A 291 -0.77 24.90 -17.30
C GLU A 291 -0.51 24.43 -18.73
N ALA A 292 0.29 23.37 -18.91
CA ALA A 292 0.54 22.73 -20.19
C ALA A 292 -0.57 21.73 -20.62
N GLY A 293 -1.63 21.58 -19.83
CA GLY A 293 -2.79 20.72 -20.14
C GLY A 293 -2.68 19.28 -19.64
N PHE A 294 -1.64 18.93 -18.87
CA PHE A 294 -1.52 17.59 -18.30
C PHE A 294 -2.43 17.42 -17.09
N HIS A 295 -3.03 16.24 -16.97
CA HIS A 295 -3.81 15.83 -15.82
C HIS A 295 -3.10 14.72 -15.04
N MET A 296 -3.07 14.83 -13.72
CA MET A 296 -2.55 13.75 -12.86
C MET A 296 -3.53 12.58 -12.90
N VAL A 297 -3.06 11.41 -13.33
CA VAL A 297 -3.90 10.20 -13.51
C VAL A 297 -3.63 9.12 -12.47
N ALA A 298 -2.44 9.11 -11.87
CA ALA A 298 -2.08 8.15 -10.84
C ALA A 298 -0.93 8.65 -9.95
N CYS A 299 -0.85 8.10 -8.75
CA CYS A 299 0.24 8.34 -7.80
C CYS A 299 0.58 7.02 -7.09
N ASN A 300 1.87 6.71 -6.96
CA ASN A 300 2.35 5.54 -6.23
C ASN A 300 3.51 5.92 -5.31
N SER A 301 3.65 5.21 -4.19
CA SER A 301 4.78 5.38 -3.27
C SER A 301 5.27 4.03 -2.76
N SER A 302 6.54 3.73 -3.04
CA SER A 302 7.21 2.50 -2.62
C SER A 302 8.23 2.79 -1.53
N GLY A 303 8.18 2.05 -0.42
CA GLY A 303 9.15 2.16 0.68
C GLY A 303 10.09 0.95 0.72
N THR A 304 11.39 1.19 0.88
CA THR A 304 12.41 0.14 1.05
C THR A 304 13.28 0.49 2.25
N ALA A 305 13.51 -0.50 3.13
CA ALA A 305 14.44 -0.35 4.24
C ALA A 305 15.80 -0.95 3.85
N ALA A 306 16.88 -0.21 4.09
CA ALA A 306 18.24 -0.70 3.94
C ALA A 306 18.94 -0.73 5.31
N TYR A 307 19.65 -1.82 5.58
CA TYR A 307 20.52 -1.93 6.74
C TYR A 307 21.83 -1.20 6.46
N VAL A 308 22.16 -0.23 7.29
CA VAL A 308 23.39 0.58 7.12
C VAL A 308 24.60 -0.11 7.73
N ASN A 309 24.39 -0.93 8.76
CA ASN A 309 25.47 -1.61 9.46
C ASN A 309 25.03 -2.97 9.97
N GLN A 310 25.87 -3.99 9.79
CA GLN A 310 25.61 -5.36 10.27
C GLN A 310 25.63 -5.47 11.80
N TYR A 311 26.11 -4.42 12.49
CA TYR A 311 26.29 -4.34 13.94
C TYR A 311 25.41 -3.28 14.64
N ARG A 312 24.57 -2.53 13.91
CA ARG A 312 23.66 -1.53 14.49
C ARG A 312 22.26 -1.64 13.89
N ASP A 313 21.23 -1.58 14.73
CA ASP A 313 19.80 -1.57 14.33
C ASP A 313 19.35 -0.25 13.66
N ASP A 314 20.27 0.55 13.14
CA ASP A 314 19.97 1.80 12.45
C ASP A 314 19.45 1.49 11.03
N LYS A 315 18.12 1.46 10.88
CA LYS A 315 17.45 1.27 9.58
C LYS A 315 17.29 2.61 8.87
N ILE A 316 17.84 2.75 7.67
CA ILE A 316 17.50 3.86 6.76
C ILE A 316 16.35 3.42 5.89
N TRP A 317 15.24 4.15 5.96
CA TRP A 317 14.11 3.95 5.07
C TRP A 317 14.25 4.90 3.89
N SER A 318 14.27 4.34 2.68
CA SER A 318 14.15 5.10 1.43
C SER A 318 12.73 4.95 0.91
N SER A 319 12.03 6.05 0.72
CA SER A 319 10.78 6.06 -0.05
C SER A 319 11.05 6.56 -1.46
N TYR A 320 10.31 6.05 -2.43
CA TYR A 320 10.28 6.56 -3.78
C TYR A 320 8.83 6.77 -4.16
N THR A 321 8.49 8.01 -4.52
CA THR A 321 7.11 8.41 -4.79
C THR A 321 7.06 8.99 -6.20
N GLU A 322 6.07 8.55 -6.98
CA GLU A 322 5.87 8.90 -8.38
C GLU A 322 4.46 9.43 -8.63
N TYR A 323 4.38 10.39 -9.54
CA TYR A 323 3.18 11.07 -10.00
C TYR A 323 3.10 10.96 -11.52
N ILE A 324 2.05 10.34 -12.03
CA ILE A 324 1.86 10.08 -13.45
C ILE A 324 0.88 11.12 -14.00
N PHE A 325 1.29 11.77 -15.07
CA PHE A 325 0.53 12.80 -15.77
C PHE A 325 0.30 12.39 -17.23
N PHE A 326 -0.88 12.72 -17.76
CA PHE A 326 -1.25 12.49 -19.15
C PHE A 326 -1.77 13.78 -19.80
N LEU A 327 -1.33 14.04 -21.02
CA LEU A 327 -1.80 15.11 -21.92
C LEU A 327 -2.60 14.51 -23.07
#